data_AF-A0A1C6TCG4-F1
#
_entry.id   AF-A0A1C6TCG4-F1
#
_cell.length_a   1.000
_cell.length_b   1.000
_cell.length_c   1.000
_cell.angle_alpha   90.00
_cell.angle_beta   90.00
_cell.angle_gamma   90.00
#
_symmetry.space_group_name_H-M   'P 1'
#
loop_
_entity.id
_entity.type
_entity.pdbx_description
1 polymer ?
#
loop_
_entity_poly.entity_id
_entity_poly.type
_entity_poly.pdbx_seq_one_letter_code
_entity_poly.pdbx_strand_id
1 'polypeptide(L)'
;MSVQEETFRGFANPVDPSPAELRAWAYQPDSVPLTSMPPDWDLLVAGDHLVQTLFDLAMDQGCPARRFTLHCLYIYAADGIRTNFRAHPKRRFRKLVEQAEKSGDDLMRNWAHNSRVLLARPDLFVYRDWCEGGLVRENRRL
;
A
#
# COMPACT_ATOMS: atom_id res chain seq x y z
N MET A 1 7.52 17.07 -26.02
CA MET A 1 8.69 16.54 -25.31
C MET A 1 8.55 15.04 -25.26
N SER A 2 9.44 14.31 -25.92
CA SER A 2 9.43 12.85 -25.93
C SER A 2 10.09 12.37 -24.64
N VAL A 3 9.30 12.07 -23.61
CA VAL A 3 9.79 11.37 -22.43
C VAL A 3 10.13 9.96 -22.92
N GLN A 4 11.42 9.62 -22.93
CA GLN A 4 11.81 8.23 -23.12
C GLN A 4 11.16 7.45 -21.98
N GLU A 5 10.13 6.66 -22.28
CA GLU A 5 9.63 5.64 -21.37
C GLU A 5 10.76 4.63 -21.22
N GLU A 6 11.58 4.82 -20.19
CA GLU A 6 12.44 3.75 -19.70
C GLU A 6 11.54 2.60 -19.30
N THR A 7 11.43 1.61 -20.19
CA THR A 7 10.70 0.38 -19.93
C THR A 7 11.25 -0.24 -18.66
N PHE A 8 10.39 -0.51 -17.67
CA PHE A 8 10.81 -1.17 -16.44
C PHE A 8 11.41 -2.54 -16.80
N ARG A 9 12.68 -2.75 -16.45
CA ARG A 9 13.43 -3.96 -16.83
C ARG A 9 13.42 -5.04 -15.75
N GLY A 10 12.72 -4.80 -14.65
CA GLY A 10 12.68 -5.67 -13.47
C GLY A 10 13.36 -5.07 -12.25
N PHE A 11 13.16 -5.74 -11.12
CA PHE A 11 13.76 -5.37 -9.84
C PHE A 11 15.17 -5.93 -9.73
N ALA A 12 16.13 -5.13 -9.25
CA ALA A 12 17.45 -5.60 -8.88
C ALA A 12 17.39 -6.59 -7.70
N ASN A 13 16.50 -6.31 -6.74
CA ASN A 13 16.12 -7.24 -5.68
C ASN A 13 14.60 -7.16 -5.45
N PRO A 14 13.80 -8.14 -5.91
CA PRO A 14 12.36 -8.10 -5.76
C PRO A 14 11.89 -8.21 -4.30
N VAL A 15 12.73 -8.71 -3.38
CA VAL A 15 12.40 -8.83 -1.95
C VAL A 15 12.54 -7.49 -1.21
N ASP A 16 13.36 -6.58 -1.75
CA ASP A 16 13.65 -5.27 -1.16
C ASP A 16 13.81 -4.24 -2.29
N PRO A 17 12.73 -3.91 -3.00
CA PRO A 17 12.80 -3.02 -4.14
C PRO A 17 13.03 -1.58 -3.70
N SER A 18 13.76 -0.81 -4.50
CA SER A 18 13.87 0.63 -4.24
C SER A 18 12.55 1.36 -4.50
N PRO A 19 12.36 2.55 -3.88
CA PRO A 19 11.24 3.44 -4.21
C PRO A 19 11.12 3.78 -5.70
N ALA A 20 12.23 3.82 -6.44
CA ALA A 20 12.22 4.13 -7.87
C ALA A 20 11.72 2.93 -8.69
N GLU A 21 12.21 1.73 -8.39
CA GLU A 21 11.77 0.50 -9.04
C GLU A 21 10.31 0.21 -8.77
N LEU A 22 9.85 0.38 -7.51
CA LEU A 22 8.45 0.18 -7.17
C LEU A 22 7.52 1.13 -7.94
N ARG A 23 7.92 2.40 -8.11
CA ARG A 23 7.16 3.36 -8.94
C ARG A 23 7.14 2.94 -10.41
N ALA A 24 8.29 2.60 -10.97
CA ALA A 24 8.39 2.18 -12.37
C ALA A 24 7.53 0.95 -12.65
N TRP A 25 7.58 -0.06 -11.78
CA TRP A 25 6.72 -1.23 -11.87
C TRP A 25 5.23 -0.86 -11.72
N ALA A 26 4.88 0.01 -10.78
CA ALA A 26 3.48 0.37 -10.53
C ALA A 26 2.78 1.01 -11.74
N TYR A 27 3.54 1.68 -12.61
CA TYR A 27 3.07 2.24 -13.88
C TYR A 27 3.14 1.26 -15.06
N GLN A 28 3.83 0.14 -14.92
CA GLN A 28 3.96 -0.90 -15.93
C GLN A 28 3.83 -2.30 -15.30
N PRO A 29 2.73 -2.61 -14.57
CA PRO A 29 2.65 -3.83 -13.77
C PRO A 29 2.68 -5.12 -14.60
N ASP A 30 2.34 -5.03 -15.89
CA ASP A 30 2.38 -6.15 -16.83
C ASP A 30 3.80 -6.49 -17.32
N SER A 31 4.77 -5.58 -17.14
CA SER A 31 6.17 -5.81 -17.54
C SER A 31 6.83 -6.93 -16.71
N VAL A 32 6.45 -7.04 -15.43
CA VAL A 32 6.81 -8.14 -14.55
C VAL A 32 5.57 -8.55 -13.77
N PRO A 33 4.89 -9.63 -14.18
CA PRO A 33 3.60 -10.01 -13.59
C PRO A 33 3.77 -10.42 -12.14
N LEU A 34 2.75 -10.15 -11.31
CA LEU A 34 2.76 -10.51 -9.89
C LEU A 34 3.04 -12.01 -9.65
N THR A 35 2.65 -12.90 -10.58
CA THR A 35 2.92 -14.34 -10.50
C THR A 35 4.41 -14.71 -10.59
N SER A 36 5.25 -13.77 -11.06
CA SER A 36 6.70 -13.93 -11.11
C SER A 36 7.43 -13.32 -9.91
N MET A 37 6.70 -12.65 -9.01
CA MET A 37 7.25 -12.10 -7.77
C MET A 37 7.42 -13.21 -6.73
N PRO A 38 8.28 -12.98 -5.71
CA PRO A 38 8.35 -13.85 -4.56
C PRO A 38 6.96 -14.11 -3.94
N PRO A 39 6.75 -15.26 -3.28
CA PRO A 39 5.57 -15.47 -2.45
C PRO A 39 5.40 -14.34 -1.43
N ASP A 40 4.15 -13.95 -1.16
CA ASP A 40 3.79 -12.90 -0.22
C ASP A 40 4.49 -11.55 -0.49
N TRP A 41 4.68 -11.22 -1.76
CA TRP A 41 5.39 -10.01 -2.17
C TRP A 41 4.76 -8.71 -1.62
N ASP A 42 3.44 -8.69 -1.48
CA ASP A 42 2.70 -7.63 -0.81
C ASP A 42 3.16 -7.41 0.64
N LEU A 43 3.44 -8.47 1.40
CA LEU A 43 4.00 -8.38 2.75
C LEU A 43 5.44 -7.83 2.72
N LEU A 44 6.25 -8.24 1.74
CA LEU A 44 7.64 -7.78 1.60
C LEU A 44 7.71 -6.27 1.30
N VAL A 45 6.85 -5.77 0.42
CA VAL A 45 6.86 -4.35 0.03
C VAL A 45 6.09 -3.44 0.98
N ALA A 46 5.19 -3.97 1.82
CA ALA A 46 4.41 -3.19 2.80
C ALA A 46 5.24 -2.67 4.01
N GLY A 47 6.53 -2.42 3.82
CA GLY A 47 7.45 -1.94 4.83
C GLY A 47 7.51 -0.42 4.98
N ASP A 48 8.03 0.04 6.13
CA ASP A 48 8.12 1.47 6.46
C ASP A 48 8.99 2.29 5.50
N HIS A 49 9.98 1.68 4.85
CA HIS A 49 10.84 2.37 3.90
C HIS A 49 10.15 2.67 2.55
N LEU A 50 9.12 1.88 2.18
CA LEU A 50 8.34 2.06 0.94
C LEU A 50 7.00 2.73 1.17
N VAL A 51 6.54 2.87 2.42
CA VAL A 51 5.18 3.32 2.71
C VAL A 51 4.82 4.67 2.07
N GLN A 52 5.76 5.62 1.99
CA GLN A 52 5.48 6.90 1.32
C GLN A 52 5.26 6.69 -0.18
N THR A 53 6.06 5.84 -0.82
CA THR A 53 5.92 5.50 -2.23
C THR A 53 4.60 4.78 -2.49
N LEU A 54 4.25 3.80 -1.67
CA LEU A 54 2.95 3.11 -1.74
C LEU A 54 1.79 4.08 -1.58
N PHE A 55 1.91 5.03 -0.64
CA PHE A 55 0.90 6.04 -0.39
C PHE A 55 0.71 6.96 -1.60
N ASP A 56 1.80 7.50 -2.16
CA ASP A 56 1.74 8.36 -3.34
C ASP A 56 1.09 7.64 -4.53
N LEU A 57 1.44 6.35 -4.75
CA LEU A 57 0.87 5.52 -5.80
C LEU A 57 -0.61 5.18 -5.56
N ALA A 58 -1.03 5.00 -4.32
CA ALA A 58 -2.44 4.75 -3.98
C ALA A 58 -3.31 6.01 -4.10
N MET A 59 -2.72 7.19 -3.87
CA MET A 59 -3.34 8.50 -4.06
C MET A 59 -3.54 8.85 -5.54
N ASP A 60 -2.71 8.33 -6.44
CA ASP A 60 -2.81 8.59 -7.88
C ASP A 60 -3.88 7.71 -8.54
N GLN A 61 -4.94 8.35 -9.06
CA GLN A 61 -6.03 7.67 -9.76
C GLN A 61 -5.61 7.09 -11.11
N GLY A 62 -4.52 7.57 -11.71
CA GLY A 62 -3.96 7.08 -12.98
C GLY A 62 -2.99 5.91 -12.81
N CYS A 63 -2.64 5.52 -11.58
CA CYS A 63 -1.71 4.43 -11.32
C CYS A 63 -2.35 3.06 -11.66
N PRO A 64 -1.82 2.28 -12.61
CA PRO A 64 -2.33 0.95 -12.94
C PRO A 64 -2.28 -0.03 -11.75
N ALA A 65 -1.20 -0.02 -10.97
CA ALA A 65 -1.06 -0.88 -9.79
C ALA A 65 -1.73 -0.32 -8.52
N ARG A 66 -2.55 0.73 -8.62
CA ARG A 66 -3.16 1.43 -7.48
C ARG A 66 -3.87 0.52 -6.47
N ARG A 67 -4.59 -0.49 -6.96
CA ARG A 67 -5.29 -1.45 -6.10
C ARG A 67 -4.32 -2.30 -5.28
N PHE A 68 -3.18 -2.69 -5.87
CA PHE A 68 -2.13 -3.40 -5.16
C PHE A 68 -1.45 -2.51 -4.12
N THR A 69 -1.14 -1.25 -4.45
CA THR A 69 -0.50 -0.35 -3.48
C THR A 69 -1.42 -0.03 -2.31
N LEU A 70 -2.72 0.16 -2.56
CA LEU A 70 -3.73 0.31 -1.51
C LEU A 70 -3.81 -0.93 -0.60
N HIS A 71 -3.71 -2.12 -1.17
CA HIS A 71 -3.63 -3.38 -0.41
C HIS A 71 -2.43 -3.41 0.54
N CYS A 72 -1.25 -3.02 0.05
CA CYS A 72 -0.05 -2.89 0.89
C CYS A 72 -0.23 -1.84 2.01
N LEU A 73 -1.00 -0.77 1.78
CA LEU A 73 -1.32 0.20 2.85
C LEU A 73 -2.23 -0.39 3.94
N TYR A 74 -3.13 -1.32 3.61
CA TYR A 74 -3.90 -2.04 4.62
C TYR A 74 -3.02 -2.97 5.46
N ILE A 75 -2.08 -3.68 4.83
CA ILE A 75 -1.07 -4.49 5.53
C ILE A 75 -0.24 -3.62 6.47
N TYR A 76 0.30 -2.49 5.98
CA TYR A 76 1.09 -1.56 6.81
C TYR A 76 0.30 -1.05 8.01
N ALA A 77 -0.96 -0.67 7.82
CA ALA A 77 -1.83 -0.20 8.91
C ALA A 77 -2.07 -1.31 9.95
N ALA A 78 -2.41 -2.51 9.49
CA ALA A 78 -2.65 -3.67 10.35
C ALA A 78 -1.41 -4.05 11.18
N ASP A 79 -0.25 -4.14 10.54
CA ASP A 79 1.01 -4.49 11.21
C ASP A 79 1.38 -3.45 12.28
N GLY A 80 1.26 -2.17 11.95
CA GLY A 80 1.46 -1.07 12.89
C GLY A 80 0.53 -1.14 14.09
N ILE A 81 -0.78 -1.32 13.87
CA ILE A 81 -1.76 -1.31 14.96
C ILE A 81 -1.62 -2.55 15.84
N ARG A 82 -1.48 -3.75 15.25
CA ARG A 82 -1.36 -5.02 15.99
C ARG A 82 -0.08 -5.12 16.81
N THR A 83 1.00 -4.53 16.32
CA THR A 83 2.29 -4.51 17.05
C THR A 83 2.40 -3.33 18.02
N ASN A 84 1.34 -2.53 18.20
CA ASN A 84 1.37 -1.26 18.93
C ASN A 84 2.51 -0.34 18.46
N PHE A 85 2.70 -0.27 17.14
CA PHE A 85 3.67 0.56 16.43
C PHE A 85 5.13 0.24 16.78
N ARG A 86 5.43 -1.04 17.06
CA ARG A 86 6.81 -1.53 17.15
C ARG A 86 7.43 -1.73 15.77
N ALA A 87 6.62 -2.05 14.76
CA ALA A 87 7.08 -2.23 13.39
C ALA A 87 7.45 -0.91 12.69
N HIS A 88 6.72 0.18 12.99
CA HIS A 88 6.94 1.49 12.37
C HIS A 88 6.37 2.65 13.21
N PRO A 89 6.82 3.90 12.98
CA PRO A 89 6.44 5.03 13.82
C PRO A 89 4.97 5.43 13.69
N LYS A 90 4.21 5.38 14.79
CA LYS A 90 2.81 5.86 14.89
C LYS A 90 2.56 7.26 14.31
N ARG A 91 3.54 8.15 14.44
CA ARG A 91 3.46 9.52 13.91
C ARG A 91 3.38 9.54 12.38
N ARG A 92 4.13 8.66 11.69
CA ARG A 92 4.11 8.58 10.22
C ARG A 92 2.75 8.07 9.75
N PHE A 93 2.28 6.96 10.32
CA PHE A 93 0.94 6.43 10.05
C PHE A 93 -0.17 7.49 10.20
N ARG A 94 -0.19 8.25 11.31
CA ARG A 94 -1.19 9.31 11.52
C ARG A 94 -1.19 10.36 10.42
N LYS A 95 -0.02 10.81 9.95
CA LYS A 95 0.09 11.78 8.86
C LYS A 95 -0.51 11.26 7.56
N LEU A 96 -0.24 9.99 7.22
CA LEU A 96 -0.80 9.36 6.02
C LEU A 96 -2.32 9.28 6.10
N VAL A 97 -2.86 8.88 7.25
CA VAL A 97 -4.31 8.83 7.50
C VAL A 97 -4.93 10.23 7.37
N GLU A 98 -4.37 11.25 8.01
CA GLU A 98 -4.84 12.64 7.89
C GLU A 98 -4.81 13.17 6.45
N GLN A 99 -3.76 12.84 5.70
CA GLN A 99 -3.63 13.25 4.31
C GLN A 99 -4.66 12.54 3.41
N ALA A 100 -4.86 11.23 3.58
CA ALA A 100 -5.84 10.47 2.82
C ALA A 100 -7.28 10.96 3.04
N GLU A 101 -7.62 11.42 4.25
CA GLU A 101 -8.94 12.01 4.49
C GLU A 101 -9.12 13.37 3.83
N LYS A 102 -8.08 14.20 3.88
CA LYS A 102 -8.15 15.58 3.40
C LYS A 102 -8.16 15.66 1.88
N SER A 103 -7.34 14.83 1.22
CA SER A 103 -7.10 14.92 -0.22
C SER A 103 -7.33 13.63 -0.99
N GLY A 104 -7.58 12.52 -0.31
CA GLY A 104 -7.83 11.24 -0.96
C GLY A 104 -9.22 11.20 -1.59
N ASP A 105 -9.36 10.34 -2.61
CA ASP A 105 -10.66 9.97 -3.17
C ASP A 105 -11.41 8.97 -2.25
N ASP A 106 -12.51 8.39 -2.73
CA ASP A 106 -13.33 7.49 -1.91
C ASP A 106 -12.55 6.27 -1.40
N LEU A 107 -11.65 5.68 -2.21
CA LEU A 107 -10.84 4.53 -1.78
C LEU A 107 -9.88 4.92 -0.66
N MET A 108 -9.19 6.05 -0.80
CA MET A 108 -8.24 6.53 0.20
C MET A 108 -8.95 7.01 1.48
N ARG A 109 -10.12 7.65 1.35
CA ARG A 109 -10.97 8.01 2.50
C ARG A 109 -11.48 6.78 3.24
N ASN A 110 -11.86 5.72 2.53
CA ASN A 110 -12.25 4.45 3.14
C ASN A 110 -11.08 3.80 3.88
N TRP A 111 -9.89 3.75 3.27
CA TRP A 111 -8.69 3.25 3.95
C TRP A 111 -8.38 4.05 5.21
N ALA A 112 -8.46 5.37 5.16
CA ALA A 112 -8.18 6.23 6.32
C ALA A 112 -9.20 6.00 7.45
N HIS A 113 -10.49 5.92 7.11
CA HIS A 113 -11.55 5.60 8.05
C HIS A 113 -11.34 4.23 8.69
N ASN A 114 -11.13 3.18 7.89
CA ASN A 114 -10.91 1.82 8.37
C ASN A 114 -9.69 1.75 9.30
N SER A 115 -8.60 2.42 8.91
CA SER A 115 -7.38 2.55 9.70
C SER A 115 -7.62 3.19 11.07
N ARG A 116 -8.51 4.18 11.16
CA ARG A 116 -8.91 4.78 12.45
C ARG A 116 -9.79 3.88 13.28
N VAL A 117 -10.76 3.21 12.65
CA VAL A 117 -11.63 2.24 13.32
C VAL A 117 -10.79 1.14 13.96
N LEU A 118 -9.83 0.57 13.23
CA LEU A 118 -8.94 -0.45 13.78
C LEU A 118 -8.01 0.11 14.87
N LEU A 119 -7.50 1.33 14.72
CA LEU A 119 -6.69 1.95 15.76
C LEU A 119 -7.47 2.13 17.07
N ALA A 120 -8.76 2.46 16.98
CA ALA A 120 -9.63 2.64 18.14
C ALA A 120 -10.11 1.30 18.71
N ARG A 121 -10.31 0.28 17.86
CA ARG A 121 -10.78 -1.06 18.22
C ARG A 121 -9.94 -2.14 17.53
N PRO A 122 -8.73 -2.45 18.05
CA PRO A 122 -7.83 -3.44 17.44
C PRO A 122 -8.41 -4.86 17.37
N ASP A 123 -9.41 -5.16 18.19
CA ASP A 123 -10.17 -6.41 18.23
C ASP A 123 -11.01 -6.66 16.95
N LEU A 124 -11.26 -5.62 16.14
CA LEU A 124 -11.92 -5.76 14.83
C LEU A 124 -10.99 -6.27 13.73
N PHE A 125 -9.74 -6.62 14.06
CA PHE A 125 -8.81 -7.15 13.09
C PHE A 125 -9.29 -8.51 12.55
N VAL A 126 -9.45 -8.59 11.23
CA VAL A 126 -9.72 -9.83 10.50
C VAL A 126 -8.63 -10.02 9.44
N TYR A 127 -7.84 -11.09 9.55
CA TYR A 127 -6.67 -11.31 8.69
C TYR A 127 -7.03 -11.30 7.19
N ARG A 128 -8.10 -11.99 6.82
CA ARG A 128 -8.61 -12.03 5.44
C ARG A 128 -8.96 -10.65 4.87
N ASP A 129 -9.49 -9.77 5.72
CA ASP A 129 -9.93 -8.45 5.30
C ASP A 129 -8.75 -7.49 5.13
N TRP A 130 -7.80 -7.54 6.06
CA TRP A 130 -6.69 -6.59 6.15
C TRP A 130 -5.43 -7.02 5.40
N CYS A 131 -5.10 -8.32 5.44
CA CYS A 131 -3.85 -8.85 4.92
C CYS A 131 -4.02 -9.63 3.62
N GLU A 132 -5.18 -10.25 3.37
CA GLU A 132 -5.44 -10.95 2.11
C GLU A 132 -6.22 -10.10 1.09
N GLY A 133 -6.58 -8.86 1.45
CA GLY A 133 -7.15 -7.86 0.54
C GLY A 133 -8.68 -7.81 0.48
N GLY A 134 -9.40 -8.40 1.45
CA GLY A 134 -10.86 -8.31 1.50
C GLY A 134 -11.40 -6.87 1.46
N LEU A 135 -10.82 -5.95 2.23
CA LEU A 135 -11.26 -4.55 2.28
C LEU A 135 -11.05 -3.81 0.96
N VAL A 136 -9.93 -4.09 0.26
CA VAL A 136 -9.66 -3.52 -1.06
C VAL A 136 -10.60 -4.10 -2.11
N ARG A 137 -10.86 -5.41 -2.05
CA ARG A 137 -11.72 -6.08 -3.02
C ARG A 137 -13.17 -5.62 -2.93
N GLU A 138 -13.69 -5.50 -1.72
CA GLU A 138 -15.08 -5.12 -1.44
C GLU A 138 -15.28 -3.60 -1.37
N ASN A 139 -14.19 -2.81 -1.31
CA ASN A 139 -14.22 -1.37 -1.00
C ASN A 139 -15.10 -1.07 0.23
N ARG A 140 -15.00 -1.93 1.25
CA ARG A 140 -15.88 -1.91 2.42
C ARG A 140 -15.38 -0.90 3.45
N ARG A 141 -16.31 -0.15 4.03
CA ARG A 141 -16.07 0.74 5.18
C ARG A 141 -16.51 0.05 6.47
N LEU A 142 -15.66 0.06 7.50
CA LEU A 142 -15.86 -0.60 8.80
C LEU A 142 -16.55 0.28 9.85
#